data_AF-A0A7J4EFL3-F1
#
_entry.id   AF-A0A7J4EFL3-F1
#
_cell.length_a   1.000
_cell.length_b   1.000
_cell.length_c   1.000
_cell.angle_alpha   90.00
_cell.angle_beta   90.00
_cell.angle_gamma   90.00
#
_symmetry.space_group_name_H-M   'P 1'
#
loop_
_entity.id
_entity.type
_entity.pdbx_description
1 polymer ?
#
loop_
_entity_poly.entity_id
_entity_poly.type
_entity_poly.pdbx_seq_one_letter_code
_entity_poly.pdbx_strand_id
1 'polypeptide(L)'
;RFFQRKGLYDQEMLIVGTDSHTTIYGAFGAFSPDIGATGMAGVWATGKLWLSVPETFKIVINGTLPAYVTAEDIILHIIGKLVRMVQTTRR
;
A
#
# COMPACT_ATOMS: atom_id res chain seq x y z
N ARG A 1 10.53 -1.07 -8.39
CA ARG A 1 10.86 -2.23 -9.27
C ARG A 1 12.27 -2.81 -9.07
N PHE A 2 13.33 -2.01 -8.92
CA PHE A 2 14.69 -2.53 -8.68
C PHE A 2 14.81 -3.36 -7.38
N PHE A 3 14.33 -2.82 -6.25
CA PHE A 3 14.39 -3.48 -4.94
C PHE A 3 13.61 -4.80 -4.89
N GLN A 4 12.47 -4.88 -5.60
CA GLN A 4 11.68 -6.11 -5.71
C GLN A 4 12.42 -7.25 -6.42
N ARG A 5 13.24 -6.93 -7.42
CA ARG A 5 14.03 -7.96 -8.12
C ARG A 5 15.24 -8.43 -7.34
N LYS A 6 15.73 -7.60 -6.41
CA LYS A 6 16.91 -7.88 -5.58
C LYS A 6 16.58 -8.61 -4.28
N GLY A 7 15.30 -8.83 -3.97
CA GLY A 7 14.89 -9.52 -2.74
C GLY A 7 15.16 -8.71 -1.46
N LEU A 8 15.14 -7.38 -1.55
CA LEU A 8 15.44 -6.48 -0.42
C LEU A 8 14.20 -6.16 0.43
N TYR A 9 13.24 -7.08 0.50
CA TYR A 9 11.97 -6.93 1.23
C TYR A 9 11.58 -8.26 1.84
N ASP A 10 10.93 -8.21 3.01
CA ASP A 10 10.44 -9.38 3.73
C ASP A 10 9.09 -9.07 4.39
N GLN A 11 8.31 -10.11 4.73
CA GLN A 11 6.92 -10.05 5.24
C GLN A 11 6.80 -9.34 6.60
N GLU A 12 7.93 -9.02 7.25
CA GLU A 12 7.98 -8.38 8.57
C GLU A 12 8.72 -7.03 8.55
N MET A 13 9.03 -6.50 7.36
CA MET A 13 9.77 -5.25 7.24
C MET A 13 8.86 -4.02 7.17
N LEU A 14 9.30 -2.95 7.85
CA LEU A 14 8.83 -1.58 7.61
C LEU A 14 9.65 -0.97 6.48
N ILE A 15 9.05 -0.77 5.31
CA ILE A 15 9.74 -0.22 4.14
C ILE A 15 9.26 1.19 3.87
N VAL A 16 10.16 2.15 4.00
CA VAL A 16 9.84 3.57 3.82
C VAL A 16 10.56 4.13 2.60
N GLY A 17 9.85 4.98 1.87
CA GLY A 17 10.32 5.61 0.65
C GLY A 17 9.63 6.95 0.46
N THR A 18 10.22 7.81 -0.35
CA THR A 18 9.65 9.12 -0.72
C THR A 18 8.90 9.06 -2.06
N ASP A 19 8.53 7.85 -2.49
CA ASP A 19 7.78 7.60 -3.70
C ASP A 19 6.37 7.15 -3.33
N SER A 20 5.36 7.74 -3.98
CA SER A 20 3.95 7.48 -3.69
C SER A 20 3.52 6.04 -3.93
N HIS A 21 4.27 5.28 -4.73
CA HIS A 21 4.00 3.87 -5.02
C HIS A 21 4.84 2.92 -4.18
N THR A 22 5.54 3.41 -3.16
CA THR A 22 6.22 2.56 -2.16
C THR A 22 5.24 1.56 -1.52
N THR A 23 3.96 1.88 -1.49
CA THR A 23 2.85 1.00 -1.08
C THR A 23 2.81 -0.35 -1.80
N ILE A 24 3.44 -0.50 -2.96
CA ILE A 24 3.51 -1.76 -3.70
C ILE A 24 4.18 -2.90 -2.91
N TYR A 25 5.06 -2.60 -1.95
CA TYR A 25 5.68 -3.64 -1.13
C TYR A 25 4.68 -4.33 -0.19
N GLY A 26 3.53 -3.71 0.07
CA GLY A 26 2.40 -4.33 0.78
C GLY A 26 1.85 -5.59 0.10
N ALA A 27 2.01 -5.72 -1.22
CA ALA A 27 1.66 -6.95 -1.94
C ALA A 27 2.50 -8.16 -1.49
N PHE A 28 3.64 -7.92 -0.85
CA PHE A 28 4.55 -8.94 -0.33
C PHE A 28 4.48 -9.06 1.21
N GLY A 29 3.45 -8.51 1.86
CA GLY A 29 3.26 -8.61 3.32
C GLY A 29 4.01 -7.56 4.16
N ALA A 30 4.86 -6.74 3.54
CA ALA A 30 5.57 -5.66 4.25
C ALA A 30 4.63 -4.47 4.54
N PHE A 31 4.84 -3.76 5.66
CA PHE A 31 4.17 -2.47 5.88
C PHE A 31 4.99 -1.36 5.24
N SER A 32 4.46 -0.71 4.19
CA SER A 32 5.26 0.20 3.37
C SER A 32 4.61 1.55 3.07
N PRO A 33 4.49 2.44 4.08
CA PRO A 33 3.92 3.77 3.90
C PRO A 33 4.87 4.68 3.12
N ASP A 34 4.29 5.56 2.29
CA ASP A 34 5.01 6.70 1.70
C ASP A 34 5.25 7.78 2.76
N ILE A 35 6.45 8.35 2.78
CA ILE A 35 6.84 9.43 3.69
C ILE A 35 7.45 10.60 2.92
N GLY A 36 7.13 11.82 3.35
CA GLY A 36 7.73 13.01 2.77
C GLY A 36 9.25 13.08 3.01
N ALA A 37 9.93 13.94 2.24
CA ALA A 37 11.38 14.13 2.31
C ALA A 37 11.88 14.43 3.74
N THR A 38 11.13 15.23 4.52
CA THR A 38 11.45 15.53 5.92
C THR A 38 11.38 14.30 6.82
N GLY A 39 10.39 13.43 6.60
CA GLY A 39 10.28 12.16 7.33
C GLY A 39 11.46 11.25 7.01
N MET A 40 11.85 11.17 5.73
CA MET A 40 13.00 10.38 5.31
C MET A 40 14.32 10.92 5.89
N ALA A 41 14.49 12.25 5.95
CA ALA A 41 15.65 12.86 6.61
C ALA A 41 15.72 12.48 8.10
N GLY A 42 14.58 12.43 8.79
CA GLY A 42 14.49 11.95 10.18
C GLY A 42 14.88 10.48 10.32
N VAL A 43 14.46 9.62 9.38
CA VAL A 43 14.84 8.19 9.35
C VAL A 43 16.34 8.05 9.10
N TRP A 44 16.93 8.80 8.18
CA TRP A 44 18.39 8.77 7.96
C TRP A 44 19.18 9.26 9.16
N ALA A 45 18.68 10.26 9.89
CA ALA A 45 19.35 10.80 11.06
C ALA A 45 19.25 9.89 12.29
N THR A 46 18.10 9.22 12.49
CA THR A 46 17.78 8.56 13.77
C THR A 46 17.49 7.06 13.66
N GLY A 47 17.29 6.55 12.45
CA GLY A 47 16.79 5.19 12.19
C GLY A 47 15.34 4.97 12.66
N LYS A 48 14.62 6.04 13.03
CA LYS A 48 13.28 5.96 13.61
C LYS A 48 12.29 6.81 12.82
N LEU A 49 11.02 6.40 12.84
CA LEU A 49 9.92 7.10 12.20
C LEU A 49 8.73 7.16 13.14
N TRP A 50 8.10 8.33 13.23
CA TRP A 50 6.81 8.49 13.87
C TRP A 50 5.71 8.20 12.85
N LEU A 51 4.88 7.20 13.15
CA LEU A 51 3.74 6.78 12.33
C LEU A 51 2.52 6.65 13.23
N SER A 52 1.42 7.27 12.82
CA SER A 52 0.12 6.97 13.39
C SER A 52 -0.35 5.62 12.86
N VAL A 53 -0.85 4.76 13.75
CA VAL A 53 -1.40 3.45 13.36
C VAL A 53 -2.64 3.70 12.48
N PRO A 54 -2.64 3.27 11.20
CA PRO A 54 -3.77 3.50 10.31
C PRO A 54 -4.91 2.52 10.60
N GLU A 55 -6.14 2.93 10.31
CA GLU A 55 -7.27 2.00 10.25
C GLU A 55 -7.09 1.01 9.10
N THR A 56 -7.51 -0.24 9.32
CA THR A 56 -7.33 -1.32 8.33
C THR A 56 -8.68 -1.77 7.78
N PHE A 57 -8.79 -1.82 6.45
CA PHE A 57 -9.94 -2.38 5.75
C PHE A 57 -9.60 -3.76 5.20
N LYS A 58 -10.39 -4.77 5.55
CA LYS A 58 -10.26 -6.12 5.01
C LYS A 58 -11.19 -6.30 3.81
N ILE A 59 -10.61 -6.51 2.63
CA ILE A 59 -11.35 -6.84 1.42
C ILE A 59 -11.12 -8.31 1.11
N VAL A 60 -12.19 -9.09 1.06
CA VAL A 60 -12.15 -10.52 0.73
C VAL A 60 -12.65 -10.72 -0.69
N ILE A 61 -11.80 -11.26 -1.56
CA ILE A 61 -12.12 -11.58 -2.95
C ILE A 61 -12.27 -13.10 -3.06
N ASN A 62 -13.44 -13.57 -3.46
CA ASN A 62 -13.76 -14.99 -3.59
C ASN A 62 -14.11 -15.34 -5.05
N GLY A 63 -13.87 -16.59 -5.42
CA GLY A 63 -14.18 -17.13 -6.76
C GLY A 63 -13.01 -17.09 -7.73
N THR A 64 -13.27 -17.44 -8.99
CA THR A 64 -12.28 -17.44 -10.07
C THR A 64 -12.52 -16.28 -11.02
N LEU A 65 -11.44 -15.66 -11.49
CA LEU A 65 -11.55 -14.58 -12.47
C LEU A 65 -12.08 -15.11 -13.80
N PRO A 66 -13.11 -14.47 -14.38
CA PRO A 66 -13.56 -14.79 -15.73
C PRO A 66 -12.45 -14.57 -16.76
N ALA A 67 -12.59 -15.22 -17.93
CA ALA A 67 -11.68 -14.97 -19.04
C ALA A 67 -11.60 -13.47 -19.37
N TYR A 68 -10.41 -12.99 -19.67
CA TYR A 68 -10.09 -11.59 -20.00
C TYR A 68 -10.20 -10.58 -18.84
N VAL A 69 -10.53 -11.00 -17.61
CA VAL A 69 -10.50 -10.13 -16.43
C VAL A 69 -9.14 -10.21 -15.76
N THR A 70 -8.55 -9.05 -15.47
CA THR A 70 -7.21 -8.91 -14.88
C THR A 70 -7.27 -8.38 -13.45
N ALA A 71 -6.12 -8.39 -12.75
CA ALA A 71 -6.00 -7.78 -11.43
C ALA A 71 -6.25 -6.25 -11.45
N GLU A 72 -5.98 -5.60 -12.58
CA GLU A 72 -6.25 -4.16 -12.78
C GLU A 72 -7.75 -3.87 -12.72
N ASP A 73 -8.56 -4.72 -13.36
CA ASP A 73 -10.03 -4.59 -13.35
C ASP A 73 -10.60 -4.73 -11.93
N ILE A 74 -10.04 -5.66 -11.14
CA ILE A 74 -10.45 -5.86 -9.75
C ILE A 74 -10.16 -4.63 -8.90
N ILE A 75 -8.92 -4.10 -8.96
CA ILE A 75 -8.53 -2.97 -8.11
C ILE A 75 -9.30 -1.71 -8.52
N LEU A 76 -9.53 -1.48 -9.81
CA LEU A 76 -10.35 -0.35 -10.27
C LEU A 76 -11.81 -0.46 -9.81
N HIS A 77 -12.39 -1.66 -9.82
CA HIS A 77 -13.74 -1.90 -9.27
C HIS A 77 -13.81 -1.65 -7.76
N ILE A 78 -12.81 -2.10 -7.01
CA ILE A 78 -12.71 -1.87 -5.57
C ILE A 78 -12.60 -0.37 -5.27
N ILE A 79 -11.70 0.35 -5.96
CA ILE A 79 -11.52 1.79 -5.81
C ILE A 79 -12.84 2.51 -6.10
N GLY A 80 -13.53 2.15 -7.18
CA GLY A 80 -14.82 2.73 -7.53
C GLY A 80 -15.89 2.55 -6.44
N LYS A 81 -15.91 1.39 -5.77
CA LYS A 81 -16.82 1.14 -4.64
C LYS A 81 -16.44 1.93 -3.38
N LEU A 82 -15.15 1.97 -3.04
CA LEU A 82 -14.65 2.69 -1.86
C LEU A 82 -14.90 4.19 -1.97
N VAL A 83 -14.60 4.79 -3.13
CA VAL A 83 -14.83 6.22 -3.36
C VAL A 83 -16.32 6.58 -3.19
N ARG A 84 -17.23 5.76 -3.73
CA ARG A 84 -18.68 5.97 -3.55
C ARG A 84 -19.08 5.87 -2.09
N MET A 85 -18.58 4.88 -1.36
CA MET A 85 -18.87 4.71 0.07
C MET A 85 -18.43 5.93 0.88
N VAL A 86 -17.20 6.42 0.68
CA VAL A 86 -16.65 7.59 1.38
C VAL A 86 -17.44 8.86 1.07
N GLN A 87 -17.92 9.03 -0.17
CA GLN A 87 -18.77 10.17 -0.52
C GLN A 87 -20.18 10.08 0.08
N THR A 88 -20.73 8.89 0.26
CA THR A 88 -22.02 8.69 0.94
C THR A 88 -21.93 8.94 2.44
N THR A 89 -20.85 8.55 3.11
CA THR A 89 -20.66 8.79 4.55
C THR A 89 -20.40 10.28 4.88
N ARG A 90 -19.95 11.07 3.91
CA ARG A 90 -19.75 12.53 4.06
C ARG A 90 -20.97 13.37 3.65
N ARG A 91 -22.13 12.75 3.39
CA ARG A 91 -23.44 13.41 3.27
C ARG A 91 -24.31 13.05 4.46
#